data_AF-A0AB34JCN1-F1
#
_entry.id   AF-A0AB34JCN1-F1
#
_cell.length_a   1.000
_cell.length_b   1.000
_cell.length_c   1.000
_cell.angle_alpha   90.00
_cell.angle_beta   90.00
_cell.angle_gamma   90.00
#
_symmetry.space_group_name_H-M   'P 1'
#
loop_
_entity.id
_entity.type
_entity.pdbx_description
1 polymer ?
#
loop_
_entity_poly.entity_id
_entity_poly.type
_entity_poly.pdbx_seq_one_letter_code
_entity_poly.pdbx_strand_id
1 'polypeptide(L)'
;MALLLLPPLAAAYSGLPSTRSTAPLPPAPAIRMPAPAPHADALQLHRSLVRCARGESALGRAVAKALRVLEDAFRLYDPARVVASFNGGKDAVAILHLTRAVLAARGEAEGSAPRVSVIFFEVADEFSEVDAFLRRTVREYDLQLISCGDVGFAEGLSECIARHGTQAFVLGTREGDPNAAGQAAFTPSSDWMPPFMRVNPILDWTYAEVWAFLRGFSLPVCELYERGYTSLGKVAVTRQNPALRRPDGTYRPAWELVDGSLERAGRGAPLEAAAGAEADDDAPLSVSTAAMLVVGDELLKGKVLDTNTCFAARLLQEKGIDLKRVLVVTDTLEVIASELRQMHRDFDLVLTSGGLGPTHDDVTLRAVASALGVAFEPSDTMKRLIERRMSDAAVDPGTLHKMSMLPGGARLRPVPDGADDWPILQCGNIFALPGVPKIFEKKLSTICEHFVGTKPRAIVRQLTMTCGELDVVSALNSAVATHMDVEFGCYPGEVKTVVTLEAPISALAQIESALAELVATLPEGCVVKVSEQFEEFDERLMKMASTRDV
;
A
#
# COMPACT_ATOMS: atom_id res chain seq x y z
N MET A 1 24.18 -63.46 40.49
CA MET A 1 23.20 -64.53 40.23
C MET A 1 22.40 -64.10 39.03
N ALA A 2 22.81 -64.56 37.85
CA ALA A 2 22.06 -65.52 37.03
C ALA A 2 21.01 -64.80 36.16
N LEU A 3 20.81 -65.05 34.87
CA LEU A 3 21.49 -65.77 33.79
C LEU A 3 20.52 -65.60 32.58
N LEU A 4 20.98 -65.93 31.36
CA LEU A 4 20.20 -66.28 30.16
C LEU A 4 20.05 -65.14 29.12
N LEU A 5 20.89 -65.06 28.08
CA LEU A 5 21.09 -65.98 26.93
C LEU A 5 19.97 -65.89 25.88
N LEU A 6 20.29 -65.18 24.78
CA LEU A 6 19.78 -65.43 23.44
C LEU A 6 20.16 -66.85 22.98
N PRO A 7 19.32 -67.52 22.17
CA PRO A 7 19.77 -67.94 20.82
C PRO A 7 18.61 -68.08 19.79
N PRO A 8 18.82 -68.59 18.57
CA PRO A 8 19.77 -68.15 17.53
C PRO A 8 19.10 -67.99 16.13
N LEU A 9 19.83 -67.32 15.21
CA LEU A 9 19.57 -67.34 13.77
C LEU A 9 20.29 -68.54 13.13
N ALA A 10 19.58 -69.33 12.32
CA ALA A 10 20.19 -70.19 11.28
C ALA A 10 19.22 -70.47 10.11
N ALA A 11 19.60 -69.92 8.96
CA ALA A 11 19.52 -70.44 7.58
C ALA A 11 18.27 -71.17 7.06
N ALA A 12 17.67 -70.60 6.01
CA ALA A 12 17.34 -71.35 4.78
C ALA A 12 17.30 -70.40 3.57
N TYR A 13 18.33 -70.50 2.73
CA TYR A 13 18.35 -70.00 1.35
C TYR A 13 17.62 -71.01 0.47
N SER A 14 16.57 -70.60 -0.26
CA SER A 14 16.19 -71.19 -1.55
C SER A 14 15.04 -70.43 -2.19
N GLY A 15 15.26 -69.89 -3.39
CA GLY A 15 14.18 -69.51 -4.32
C GLY A 15 14.23 -68.07 -4.83
N LEU A 16 15.10 -67.80 -5.80
CA LEU A 16 14.90 -66.70 -6.75
C LEU A 16 13.97 -67.20 -7.88
N PRO A 17 13.12 -66.31 -8.42
CA PRO A 17 13.18 -66.07 -9.85
C PRO A 17 13.61 -64.63 -10.14
N SER A 18 14.53 -64.52 -11.09
CA SER A 18 15.06 -63.29 -11.64
C SER A 18 14.01 -62.54 -12.46
N THR A 19 13.64 -61.34 -12.02
CA THR A 19 13.17 -60.28 -12.92
C THR A 19 13.88 -58.99 -12.53
N ARG A 20 14.83 -58.56 -13.36
CA ARG A 20 15.50 -57.26 -13.22
C ARG A 20 14.46 -56.16 -13.46
N SER A 21 14.07 -55.47 -12.39
CA SER A 21 13.40 -54.17 -12.46
C SER A 21 14.42 -53.09 -12.11
N THR A 22 14.69 -52.19 -13.05
CA THR A 22 15.65 -51.09 -12.95
C THR A 22 15.02 -49.82 -12.38
N ALA A 23 14.17 -49.94 -11.35
CA ALA A 23 13.62 -48.78 -10.64
C ALA A 23 14.45 -48.49 -9.38
N PRO A 24 14.90 -47.25 -9.14
CA PRO A 24 15.60 -46.89 -7.91
C PRO A 24 14.66 -47.06 -6.71
N LEU A 25 15.14 -47.72 -5.65
CA LEU A 25 14.43 -47.87 -4.39
C LEU A 25 14.14 -46.48 -3.79
N PRO A 26 12.94 -46.24 -3.24
CA PRO A 26 12.67 -45.01 -2.50
C PRO A 26 13.61 -44.91 -1.30
N PRO A 27 14.13 -43.71 -0.98
CA PRO A 27 15.01 -43.54 0.18
C PRO A 27 14.26 -43.99 1.45
N ALA A 28 14.95 -44.75 2.31
CA ALA A 28 14.42 -45.16 3.60
C ALA A 28 13.91 -43.93 4.37
N PRO A 29 12.74 -43.99 5.03
CA PRO A 29 12.22 -42.86 5.78
C PRO A 29 13.25 -42.50 6.86
N ALA A 30 13.76 -41.27 6.79
CA ALA A 30 14.63 -40.73 7.81
C ALA A 30 13.88 -40.83 9.14
N ILE A 31 14.41 -41.59 10.10
CA ILE A 31 13.92 -41.62 11.47
C ILE A 31 14.15 -40.21 12.02
N ARG A 32 13.13 -39.36 11.92
CA ARG A 32 13.11 -38.02 12.53
C ARG A 32 13.17 -38.23 14.03
N MET A 33 14.30 -37.92 14.65
CA MET A 33 14.34 -37.78 16.12
C MET A 33 13.26 -36.76 16.54
N PRO A 34 12.56 -36.98 17.66
CA PRO A 34 11.60 -36.01 18.16
C PRO A 34 12.31 -34.67 18.34
N ALA A 35 11.70 -33.61 17.81
CA ALA A 35 12.25 -32.26 17.96
C ALA A 35 12.43 -31.95 19.46
N PRO A 36 13.52 -31.26 19.85
CA PRO A 36 13.67 -30.81 21.23
C PRO A 36 12.45 -30.01 21.66
N ALA A 37 12.06 -30.11 22.93
CA ALA A 37 10.94 -29.33 23.47
C ALA A 37 11.15 -27.83 23.14
N PRO A 38 10.09 -27.07 22.76
CA PRO A 38 10.22 -25.70 22.24
C PRO A 38 11.09 -24.76 23.06
N HIS A 39 11.11 -24.94 24.38
CA HIS A 39 11.94 -24.20 25.31
C HIS A 39 13.43 -24.59 25.23
N ALA A 40 13.75 -25.89 25.15
CA ALA A 40 15.13 -26.37 25.02
C ALA A 40 15.76 -25.94 23.68
N ASP A 41 14.97 -25.96 22.60
CA ASP A 41 15.34 -25.41 21.30
C ASP A 41 15.71 -23.92 21.41
N ALA A 42 14.85 -23.12 22.06
CA ALA A 42 15.09 -21.69 22.25
C ALA A 42 16.35 -21.39 23.08
N LEU A 43 16.63 -22.20 24.13
CA LEU A 43 17.87 -22.08 24.92
C LEU A 43 19.11 -22.42 24.10
N GLN A 44 19.04 -23.47 23.27
CA GLN A 44 20.14 -23.83 22.38
C GLN A 44 20.40 -22.73 21.34
N LEU A 45 19.33 -22.16 20.78
CA LEU A 45 19.42 -21.01 19.89
C LEU A 45 20.09 -19.84 20.61
N HIS A 46 19.63 -19.47 21.81
CA HIS A 46 20.24 -18.38 22.61
C HIS A 46 21.74 -18.56 22.80
N ARG A 47 22.21 -19.75 23.17
CA ARG A 47 23.64 -20.05 23.35
C ARG A 47 24.43 -19.84 22.04
N SER A 48 23.82 -20.18 20.91
CA SER A 48 24.40 -20.01 19.58
C SER A 48 24.45 -18.54 19.17
N LEU A 49 23.38 -17.78 19.46
CA LEU A 49 23.30 -16.33 19.25
C LEU A 49 24.35 -15.58 20.07
N VAL A 50 24.50 -15.90 21.36
CA VAL A 50 25.51 -15.30 22.25
C VAL A 50 26.93 -15.59 21.75
N ARG A 51 27.17 -16.80 21.22
CA ARG A 51 28.47 -17.14 20.61
C ARG A 51 28.73 -16.29 19.36
N CYS A 52 27.73 -16.11 18.51
CA CYS A 52 27.82 -15.26 17.33
C CYS A 52 28.03 -13.78 17.71
N ALA A 53 27.31 -13.29 18.72
CA ALA A 53 27.40 -11.92 19.24
C ALA A 53 28.78 -11.55 19.79
N ARG A 54 29.58 -12.54 20.22
CA ARG A 54 30.97 -12.35 20.65
C ARG A 54 31.95 -12.22 19.48
N GLY A 55 31.53 -12.56 18.26
CA GLY A 55 32.35 -12.43 17.07
C GLY A 55 32.37 -11.00 16.52
N GLU A 56 33.45 -10.65 15.82
CA GLU A 56 33.64 -9.32 15.20
C GLU A 56 33.02 -9.20 13.80
N SER A 57 32.18 -10.15 13.37
CA SER A 57 31.49 -10.07 12.08
C SER A 57 30.38 -9.02 12.10
N ALA A 58 29.96 -8.55 10.92
CA ALA A 58 28.80 -7.65 10.81
C ALA A 58 27.54 -8.29 11.44
N LEU A 59 27.27 -9.55 11.11
CA LEU A 59 26.18 -10.33 11.72
C LEU A 59 26.34 -10.45 13.25
N GLY A 60 27.55 -10.68 13.76
CA GLY A 60 27.80 -10.76 15.20
C GLY A 60 27.42 -9.46 15.91
N ARG A 61 27.84 -8.31 15.38
CA ARG A 61 27.45 -6.98 15.91
C ARG A 61 25.94 -6.75 15.84
N ALA A 62 25.32 -7.08 14.71
CA ALA A 62 23.87 -6.94 14.51
C ALA A 62 23.07 -7.79 15.51
N VAL A 63 23.48 -9.05 15.72
CA VAL A 63 22.87 -9.96 16.70
C VAL A 63 23.12 -9.47 18.13
N ALA A 64 24.32 -9.00 18.46
CA ALA A 64 24.62 -8.48 19.79
C ALA A 64 23.72 -7.30 20.16
N LYS A 65 23.51 -6.36 19.22
CA LYS A 65 22.61 -5.23 19.40
C LYS A 65 21.16 -5.68 19.56
N ALA A 66 20.69 -6.60 18.71
CA ALA A 66 19.32 -7.11 18.77
C ALA A 66 19.00 -7.83 20.10
N LEU A 67 19.93 -8.65 20.59
CA LEU A 67 19.81 -9.30 21.90
C LEU A 67 19.71 -8.27 23.03
N ARG A 68 20.56 -7.24 23.01
CA ARG A 68 20.55 -6.18 24.02
C ARG A 68 19.21 -5.43 24.04
N VAL A 69 18.65 -5.08 22.88
CA VAL A 69 17.35 -4.40 22.80
C VAL A 69 16.24 -5.26 23.40
N LEU A 70 16.21 -6.56 23.12
CA LEU A 70 15.20 -7.47 23.68
C LEU A 70 15.39 -7.71 25.18
N GLU A 71 16.64 -7.86 25.65
CA GLU A 71 16.93 -7.94 27.07
C GLU A 71 16.46 -6.69 27.81
N ASP A 72 16.73 -5.50 27.27
CA ASP A 72 16.28 -4.23 27.84
C ASP A 72 14.75 -4.14 27.81
N ALA A 73 14.09 -4.60 26.74
CA ALA A 73 12.63 -4.64 26.67
C ALA A 73 12.04 -5.51 27.79
N PHE A 74 12.58 -6.71 28.00
CA PHE A 74 12.12 -7.58 29.08
C PHE A 74 12.51 -7.05 30.47
N ARG A 75 13.57 -6.26 30.62
CA ARG A 75 13.87 -5.58 31.89
C ARG A 75 12.84 -4.49 32.21
N LEU A 76 12.35 -3.78 31.19
CA LEU A 76 11.44 -2.65 31.34
C LEU A 76 9.96 -3.04 31.41
N TYR A 77 9.57 -4.12 30.75
CA TYR A 77 8.18 -4.55 30.63
C TYR A 77 8.01 -5.98 31.15
N ASP A 78 6.82 -6.28 31.69
CA ASP A 78 6.47 -7.65 32.08
C ASP A 78 6.56 -8.56 30.85
N PRO A 79 7.38 -9.64 30.86
CA PRO A 79 7.53 -10.51 29.70
C PRO A 79 6.22 -11.14 29.19
N ALA A 80 5.20 -11.29 30.05
CA ALA A 80 3.88 -11.76 29.63
C ALA A 80 3.07 -10.69 28.87
N ARG A 81 3.50 -9.42 28.92
CA ARG A 81 2.86 -8.26 28.28
C ARG A 81 3.66 -7.70 27.10
N VAL A 82 4.71 -8.41 26.69
CA VAL A 82 5.49 -8.12 25.47
C VAL A 82 5.02 -9.07 24.37
N VAL A 83 4.50 -8.51 23.29
CA VAL A 83 3.91 -9.29 22.18
C VAL A 83 4.73 -9.07 20.90
N ALA A 84 5.13 -10.13 20.22
CA ALA A 84 5.85 -10.00 18.95
C ALA A 84 4.88 -9.94 17.76
N SER A 85 5.09 -9.01 16.83
CA SER A 85 4.34 -8.97 15.57
C SER A 85 4.78 -10.11 14.66
N PHE A 86 3.86 -10.98 14.24
CA PHE A 86 4.21 -12.15 13.44
C PHE A 86 3.27 -12.35 12.25
N ASN A 87 3.75 -12.03 11.05
CA ASN A 87 3.02 -12.17 9.78
C ASN A 87 3.64 -13.25 8.85
N GLY A 88 4.49 -14.13 9.36
CA GLY A 88 5.17 -15.17 8.57
C GLY A 88 6.26 -14.67 7.61
N GLY A 89 6.48 -13.36 7.49
CA GLY A 89 7.58 -12.78 6.72
C GLY A 89 8.95 -13.01 7.37
N LYS A 90 10.02 -12.93 6.57
CA LYS A 90 11.41 -13.18 7.01
C LYS A 90 11.83 -12.35 8.24
N ASP A 91 11.45 -11.08 8.29
CA ASP A 91 11.83 -10.16 9.36
C ASP A 91 11.06 -10.49 10.66
N ALA A 92 9.78 -10.86 10.53
CA ALA A 92 8.95 -11.36 11.61
C ALA A 92 9.47 -12.70 12.17
N VAL A 93 9.98 -13.60 11.31
CA VAL A 93 10.65 -14.83 11.74
C VAL A 93 11.92 -14.50 12.52
N ALA A 94 12.72 -13.54 12.06
CA ALA A 94 13.94 -13.15 12.77
C ALA A 94 13.63 -12.64 14.19
N ILE A 95 12.69 -11.70 14.32
CA ILE A 95 12.32 -11.18 15.65
C ILE A 95 11.64 -12.22 16.54
N LEU A 96 10.85 -13.15 15.99
CA LEU A 96 10.25 -14.24 16.76
C LEU A 96 11.34 -15.10 17.40
N HIS A 97 12.33 -15.54 16.62
CA HIS A 97 13.39 -16.42 17.10
C HIS A 97 14.33 -15.72 18.08
N LEU A 98 14.64 -14.44 17.86
CA LEU A 98 15.37 -13.61 18.83
C LEU A 98 14.59 -13.50 20.15
N THR A 99 13.29 -13.20 20.09
CA THR A 99 12.41 -13.06 21.26
C THR A 99 12.31 -14.36 22.05
N ARG A 100 12.09 -15.50 21.36
CA ARG A 100 12.08 -16.85 21.96
C ARG A 100 13.37 -17.14 22.70
N ALA A 101 14.51 -16.86 22.07
CA ALA A 101 15.83 -17.15 22.63
C ALA A 101 16.09 -16.35 23.92
N VAL A 102 15.85 -15.03 23.89
CA VAL A 102 16.05 -14.17 25.07
C VAL A 102 15.09 -14.53 26.21
N LEU A 103 13.82 -14.79 25.89
CA LEU A 103 12.82 -15.15 26.90
C LEU A 103 13.12 -16.51 27.54
N ALA A 104 13.57 -17.50 26.77
CA ALA A 104 13.95 -18.80 27.30
C ALA A 104 15.15 -18.71 28.24
N ALA A 105 16.18 -17.94 27.87
CA ALA A 105 17.37 -17.72 28.70
C ALA A 105 17.04 -17.02 30.01
N ARG A 106 16.11 -16.05 29.98
CA ARG A 106 15.58 -15.42 31.18
C ARG A 106 14.83 -16.42 32.06
N GLY A 107 13.98 -17.26 31.47
CA GLY A 107 13.24 -18.29 32.21
C GLY A 107 14.15 -19.31 32.88
N GLU A 108 15.28 -19.68 32.27
CA GLU A 108 16.29 -20.55 32.88
C GLU A 108 16.91 -19.89 34.13
N ALA A 109 17.09 -18.57 34.13
CA ALA A 109 17.59 -17.82 35.28
C ALA A 109 16.53 -17.59 36.38
N GLU A 110 15.27 -17.40 36.00
CA GLU A 110 14.16 -17.05 36.90
C GLU A 110 13.32 -18.26 37.36
N GLY A 111 13.56 -19.45 36.79
CA GLY A 111 12.86 -20.70 37.12
C GLY A 111 11.50 -20.89 36.43
N SER A 112 11.05 -19.92 35.63
CA SER A 112 9.83 -19.97 34.82
C SER A 112 9.90 -18.93 33.69
N ALA A 113 9.42 -19.27 32.49
CA ALA A 113 9.20 -18.31 31.40
C ALA A 113 7.75 -18.38 30.91
N PRO A 114 7.12 -17.23 30.63
CA PRO A 114 5.82 -17.23 29.95
C PRO A 114 5.96 -17.75 28.52
N ARG A 115 4.83 -18.18 27.95
CA ARG A 115 4.75 -18.46 26.51
C ARG A 115 5.02 -17.18 25.72
N VAL A 116 5.68 -17.32 24.57
CA VAL A 116 5.86 -16.19 23.65
C VAL A 116 4.52 -15.85 23.03
N SER A 117 4.06 -14.62 23.26
CA SER A 117 2.86 -14.09 22.64
C SER A 117 3.18 -13.46 21.28
N VAL A 118 2.38 -13.78 20.28
CA VAL A 118 2.46 -13.21 18.94
C VAL A 118 1.12 -12.65 18.51
N ILE A 119 1.14 -11.50 17.84
CA ILE A 119 -0.05 -10.90 17.22
C ILE A 119 0.01 -11.08 15.70
N PHE A 120 -1.14 -11.41 15.12
CA PHE A 120 -1.33 -11.55 13.69
C PHE A 120 -2.65 -10.88 13.27
N PHE A 121 -2.63 -10.19 12.13
CA PHE A 121 -3.81 -9.59 11.53
C PHE A 121 -4.20 -10.42 10.31
N GLU A 122 -5.39 -11.01 10.32
CA GLU A 122 -5.89 -11.81 9.22
C GLU A 122 -6.25 -10.89 8.04
N VAL A 123 -5.78 -11.25 6.84
CA VAL A 123 -6.05 -10.50 5.62
C VAL A 123 -6.59 -11.45 4.56
N ALA A 124 -7.74 -11.09 3.95
CA ALA A 124 -8.40 -11.95 2.96
C ALA A 124 -7.55 -12.25 1.71
N ASP A 125 -6.62 -11.36 1.34
CA ASP A 125 -5.76 -11.46 0.15
C ASP A 125 -4.33 -11.87 0.53
N GLU A 126 -4.15 -12.95 1.30
CA GLU A 126 -2.85 -13.46 1.72
C GLU A 126 -2.50 -14.82 1.09
N PHE A 127 -1.21 -15.09 0.90
CA PHE A 127 -0.74 -16.36 0.36
C PHE A 127 -1.09 -17.51 1.32
N SER A 128 -1.68 -18.58 0.78
CA SER A 128 -1.99 -19.80 1.56
C SER A 128 -0.75 -20.40 2.23
N GLU A 129 0.42 -20.28 1.59
CA GLU A 129 1.71 -20.73 2.10
C GLU A 129 2.18 -19.94 3.32
N VAL A 130 1.79 -18.67 3.43
CA VAL A 130 2.11 -17.82 4.59
C VAL A 130 1.25 -18.23 5.77
N ASP A 131 -0.06 -18.39 5.58
CA ASP A 131 -0.97 -18.90 6.63
C ASP A 131 -0.55 -20.30 7.11
N ALA A 132 -0.25 -21.21 6.18
CA ALA A 132 0.22 -22.56 6.52
C ALA A 132 1.55 -22.53 7.31
N PHE A 133 2.49 -21.66 6.90
CA PHE A 133 3.74 -21.46 7.61
C PHE A 133 3.51 -20.89 9.01
N LEU A 134 2.64 -19.89 9.17
CA LEU A 134 2.30 -19.29 10.44
C LEU A 134 1.69 -20.31 11.40
N ARG A 135 0.65 -21.03 10.98
CA ARG A 135 -0.02 -22.06 11.80
C ARG A 135 0.90 -23.20 12.18
N ARG A 136 1.85 -23.58 11.31
CA ARG A 136 2.89 -24.56 11.65
C ARG A 136 3.83 -24.01 12.73
N THR A 137 4.32 -22.78 12.55
CA THR A 137 5.25 -22.12 13.46
C THR A 137 4.65 -21.94 14.86
N VAL A 138 3.39 -21.53 14.95
CA VAL A 138 2.65 -21.39 16.23
C VAL A 138 2.58 -22.71 16.98
N ARG A 139 2.28 -23.81 16.28
CA ARG A 139 2.21 -25.15 16.88
C ARG A 139 3.58 -25.71 17.26
N GLU A 140 4.56 -25.58 16.36
CA GLU A 140 5.90 -26.15 16.53
C GLU A 140 6.65 -25.52 17.70
N TYR A 141 6.42 -24.22 17.95
CA TYR A 141 7.11 -23.48 19.00
C TYR A 141 6.25 -23.15 20.22
N ASP A 142 5.05 -23.72 20.34
CA ASP A 142 4.09 -23.50 21.44
C ASP A 142 3.83 -22.01 21.74
N LEU A 143 3.50 -21.25 20.68
CA LEU A 143 3.27 -19.81 20.76
C LEU A 143 1.84 -19.49 21.18
N GLN A 144 1.65 -18.42 21.95
CA GLN A 144 0.33 -17.84 22.20
C GLN A 144 -0.03 -16.90 21.04
N LEU A 145 -0.93 -17.35 20.17
CA LEU A 145 -1.41 -16.55 19.04
C LEU A 145 -2.58 -15.66 19.45
N ILE A 146 -2.43 -14.35 19.22
CA ILE A 146 -3.48 -13.34 19.29
C ILE A 146 -3.85 -13.00 17.84
N SER A 147 -5.01 -13.48 17.39
CA SER A 147 -5.50 -13.19 16.04
C SER A 147 -6.47 -12.01 16.04
N CYS A 148 -6.25 -11.06 15.13
CA CYS A 148 -7.13 -9.94 14.87
C CYS A 148 -7.79 -10.15 13.50
N GLY A 149 -9.11 -10.43 13.49
CA GLY A 149 -9.91 -10.68 12.28
C GLY A 149 -10.31 -9.39 11.55
N ASP A 150 -11.54 -9.34 11.01
CA ASP A 150 -12.15 -8.20 10.28
C ASP A 150 -12.30 -6.91 11.13
N VAL A 151 -11.20 -6.39 11.66
CA VAL A 151 -11.12 -5.15 12.44
C VAL A 151 -10.00 -4.28 11.87
N GLY A 152 -10.15 -2.96 12.03
CA GLY A 152 -9.10 -2.02 11.61
C GLY A 152 -7.80 -2.25 12.40
N PHE A 153 -6.65 -1.90 11.81
CA PHE A 153 -5.34 -2.14 12.44
C PHE A 153 -5.21 -1.50 13.85
N ALA A 154 -5.62 -0.23 14.01
CA ALA A 154 -5.61 0.45 15.31
C ALA A 154 -6.61 -0.15 16.31
N GLU A 155 -7.74 -0.63 15.82
CA GLU A 155 -8.78 -1.26 16.63
C GLU A 155 -8.30 -2.61 17.16
N GLY A 156 -7.72 -3.47 16.31
CA GLY A 156 -7.15 -4.75 16.74
C GLY A 156 -5.99 -4.59 17.73
N LEU A 157 -5.15 -3.56 17.58
CA LEU A 157 -4.15 -3.20 18.60
C LEU A 157 -4.80 -2.78 19.92
N SER A 158 -5.86 -1.99 19.86
CA SER A 158 -6.59 -1.52 21.05
C SER A 158 -7.23 -2.68 21.80
N GLU A 159 -7.86 -3.62 21.07
CA GLU A 159 -8.44 -4.84 21.62
C GLU A 159 -7.39 -5.74 22.26
N CYS A 160 -6.24 -5.92 21.61
CA CYS A 160 -5.12 -6.67 22.15
C CYS A 160 -4.62 -6.07 23.48
N ILE A 161 -4.39 -4.75 23.51
CA ILE A 161 -3.94 -4.05 24.73
C ILE A 161 -4.98 -4.18 25.84
N ALA A 162 -6.27 -3.99 25.53
CA ALA A 162 -7.34 -4.07 26.51
C ALA A 162 -7.49 -5.49 27.10
N ARG A 163 -7.38 -6.53 26.27
CA ARG A 163 -7.58 -7.93 26.69
C ARG A 163 -6.37 -8.56 27.36
N HIS A 164 -5.18 -8.26 26.86
CA HIS A 164 -3.94 -8.93 27.29
C HIS A 164 -3.05 -8.03 28.15
N GLY A 165 -3.42 -6.76 28.33
CA GLY A 165 -2.60 -5.80 29.08
C GLY A 165 -1.28 -5.49 28.39
N THR A 166 -1.21 -5.65 27.06
CA THR A 166 0.01 -5.51 26.27
C THR A 166 0.63 -4.13 26.46
N GLN A 167 1.92 -4.09 26.79
CA GLN A 167 2.67 -2.85 27.04
C GLN A 167 3.61 -2.51 25.89
N ALA A 168 4.17 -3.53 25.25
CA ALA A 168 5.17 -3.37 24.20
C ALA A 168 4.97 -4.37 23.08
N PHE A 169 5.20 -3.92 21.85
CA PHE A 169 5.19 -4.76 20.66
C PHE A 169 6.60 -4.86 20.07
N VAL A 170 7.10 -6.08 19.89
CA VAL A 170 8.35 -6.33 19.17
C VAL A 170 8.05 -6.34 17.68
N LEU A 171 8.72 -5.47 16.93
CA LEU A 171 8.46 -5.24 15.50
C LEU A 171 9.66 -5.67 14.64
N GLY A 172 9.35 -6.30 13.51
CA GLY A 172 10.32 -6.67 12.49
C GLY A 172 10.65 -5.53 11.51
N THR A 173 10.44 -4.27 11.91
CA THR A 173 10.67 -3.10 11.07
C THR A 173 12.17 -2.81 10.96
N ARG A 174 12.64 -2.53 9.74
CA ARG A 174 14.03 -2.12 9.41
C ARG A 174 14.04 -0.71 8.84
N GLU A 175 15.17 -0.01 8.88
CA GLU A 175 15.30 1.41 8.52
C GLU A 175 14.84 1.73 7.08
N GLY A 176 14.95 0.77 6.17
CA GLY A 176 14.43 0.87 4.79
C GLY A 176 12.93 0.59 4.62
N ASP A 177 12.19 0.35 5.72
CA ASP A 177 10.74 0.10 5.67
C ASP A 177 9.94 1.42 5.71
N PRO A 178 8.74 1.46 5.08
CA PRO A 178 7.98 2.70 4.88
C PRO A 178 7.58 3.42 6.18
N ASN A 179 7.59 2.71 7.31
CA ASN A 179 7.19 3.22 8.62
C ASN A 179 8.36 3.40 9.59
N ALA A 180 9.61 3.19 9.17
CA ALA A 180 10.77 3.17 10.05
C ALA A 180 11.36 4.56 10.35
N ALA A 181 11.03 5.57 9.54
CA ALA A 181 11.56 6.91 9.67
C ALA A 181 11.32 7.50 11.07
N GLY A 182 12.40 7.99 11.70
CA GLY A 182 12.35 8.59 13.04
C GLY A 182 12.21 7.59 14.20
N GLN A 183 12.17 6.29 13.94
CA GLN A 183 12.14 5.28 15.00
C GLN A 183 13.54 5.03 15.58
N ALA A 184 13.57 4.68 16.85
CA ALA A 184 14.74 4.17 17.56
C ALA A 184 14.48 2.73 18.03
N ALA A 185 15.42 2.14 18.77
CA ALA A 185 15.25 0.80 19.37
C ALA A 185 13.98 0.70 20.24
N PHE A 186 13.61 1.81 20.89
CA PHE A 186 12.37 1.98 21.62
C PHE A 186 11.68 3.25 21.12
N THR A 187 10.40 3.17 20.73
CA THR A 187 9.65 4.32 20.24
C THR A 187 8.18 4.22 20.66
N PRO A 188 7.59 5.23 21.31
CA PRO A 188 6.16 5.24 21.59
C PRO A 188 5.32 5.05 20.31
N SER A 189 4.12 4.51 20.46
CA SER A 189 3.15 4.52 19.37
C SER A 189 2.78 5.95 18.96
N SER A 190 2.32 6.10 17.73
CA SER A 190 1.88 7.39 17.18
C SER A 190 0.58 7.85 17.83
N ASP A 191 0.31 9.15 17.86
CA ASP A 191 -0.85 9.75 18.57
C ASP A 191 -2.23 9.22 18.14
N TRP A 192 -2.34 8.72 16.91
CA TRP A 192 -3.58 8.13 16.37
C TRP A 192 -3.79 6.66 16.77
N MET A 193 -2.81 6.03 17.42
CA MET A 193 -2.85 4.63 17.89
C MET A 193 -3.05 4.58 19.41
N PRO A 194 -3.54 3.46 19.97
CA PRO A 194 -3.50 3.26 21.42
C PRO A 194 -2.05 3.36 21.95
N PRO A 195 -1.85 3.77 23.21
CA PRO A 195 -0.51 3.93 23.79
C PRO A 195 0.15 2.57 24.02
N PHE A 196 1.31 2.34 23.39
CA PHE A 196 2.19 1.19 23.62
C PHE A 196 3.64 1.55 23.22
N MET A 197 4.60 0.70 23.61
CA MET A 197 5.99 0.85 23.18
C MET A 197 6.32 -0.03 21.96
N ARG A 198 6.87 0.55 20.90
CA ARG A 198 7.52 -0.19 19.81
C ARG A 198 8.92 -0.61 20.25
N VAL A 199 9.24 -1.88 20.10
CA VAL A 199 10.56 -2.45 20.36
C VAL A 199 11.12 -2.95 19.02
N ASN A 200 12.17 -2.30 18.52
CA ASN A 200 12.72 -2.52 17.19
C ASN A 200 14.14 -3.14 17.26
N PRO A 201 14.28 -4.44 17.54
CA PRO A 201 15.58 -5.07 17.76
C PRO A 201 16.43 -5.22 16.48
N ILE A 202 15.80 -5.17 15.31
CA ILE A 202 16.47 -5.35 14.01
C ILE A 202 16.41 -4.09 13.13
N LEU A 203 16.18 -2.91 13.72
CA LEU A 203 15.95 -1.67 12.97
C LEU A 203 17.07 -1.36 11.98
N ASP A 204 18.32 -1.57 12.37
CA ASP A 204 19.51 -1.32 11.55
C ASP A 204 19.98 -2.51 10.73
N TRP A 205 19.20 -3.61 10.69
CA TRP A 205 19.57 -4.78 9.91
C TRP A 205 19.35 -4.52 8.41
N THR A 206 20.34 -4.90 7.62
CA THR A 206 20.23 -4.95 6.16
C THR A 206 19.50 -6.21 5.70
N TYR A 207 19.04 -6.23 4.45
CA TYR A 207 18.46 -7.42 3.82
C TYR A 207 19.41 -8.63 3.91
N ALA A 208 20.70 -8.39 3.67
CA ALA A 208 21.73 -9.42 3.73
C ALA A 208 21.91 -9.97 5.15
N GLU A 209 21.86 -9.13 6.19
CA GLU A 209 21.98 -9.56 7.58
C GLU A 209 20.78 -10.38 8.05
N VAL A 210 19.56 -10.02 7.62
CA VAL A 210 18.36 -10.84 7.88
C VAL A 210 18.55 -12.26 7.32
N TRP A 211 18.99 -12.40 6.08
CA TRP A 211 19.21 -13.72 5.49
C TRP A 211 20.41 -14.45 6.08
N ALA A 212 21.50 -13.74 6.37
CA ALA A 212 22.67 -14.31 7.04
C ALA A 212 22.29 -14.87 8.43
N PHE A 213 21.42 -14.18 9.16
CA PHE A 213 20.84 -14.68 10.41
C PHE A 213 19.99 -15.92 10.18
N LEU A 214 18.92 -15.82 9.37
CA LEU A 214 17.96 -16.91 9.17
C LEU A 214 18.64 -18.18 8.66
N ARG A 215 19.54 -18.06 7.69
CA ARG A 215 20.28 -19.18 7.12
C ARG A 215 21.39 -19.66 8.04
N GLY A 216 22.13 -18.74 8.66
CA GLY A 216 23.23 -19.07 9.57
C GLY A 216 22.79 -19.88 10.79
N PHE A 217 21.58 -19.66 11.27
CA PHE A 217 20.97 -20.41 12.38
C PHE A 217 19.98 -21.48 11.92
N SER A 218 19.90 -21.78 10.62
CA SER A 218 19.00 -22.81 10.05
C SER A 218 17.53 -22.65 10.47
N LEU A 219 17.05 -21.41 10.53
CA LEU A 219 15.69 -21.09 10.95
C LEU A 219 14.71 -21.31 9.78
N PRO A 220 13.55 -21.95 10.02
CA PRO A 220 12.58 -22.20 8.97
C PRO A 220 11.93 -20.90 8.51
N VAL A 221 11.74 -20.76 7.20
CA VAL A 221 11.07 -19.62 6.56
C VAL A 221 9.94 -20.11 5.65
N CYS A 222 9.06 -19.20 5.23
CA CYS A 222 8.03 -19.51 4.24
C CYS A 222 8.68 -19.99 2.92
N GLU A 223 8.13 -21.05 2.34
CA GLU A 223 8.68 -21.68 1.12
C GLU A 223 8.66 -20.76 -0.11
N LEU A 224 7.85 -19.70 -0.10
CA LEU A 224 7.84 -18.70 -1.18
C LEU A 224 9.22 -18.04 -1.35
N TYR A 225 9.99 -17.90 -0.28
CA TYR A 225 11.35 -17.36 -0.37
C TYR A 225 12.29 -18.28 -1.16
N GLU A 226 12.09 -19.60 -1.12
CA GLU A 226 12.85 -20.55 -1.96
C GLU A 226 12.47 -20.42 -3.44
N ARG A 227 11.23 -20.02 -3.70
CA ARG A 227 10.69 -19.80 -5.05
C ARG A 227 11.04 -18.41 -5.60
N GLY A 228 11.89 -17.63 -4.95
CA GLY A 228 12.36 -16.34 -5.46
C GLY A 228 11.48 -15.13 -5.14
N TYR A 229 10.51 -15.27 -4.24
CA TYR A 229 9.89 -14.12 -3.60
C TYR A 229 10.86 -13.51 -2.60
N THR A 230 10.91 -12.18 -2.48
CA THR A 230 11.86 -11.47 -1.60
C THR A 230 11.15 -10.55 -0.60
N SER A 231 9.91 -10.17 -0.90
CA SER A 231 8.99 -9.45 -0.03
C SER A 231 7.60 -10.07 -0.17
N LEU A 232 6.95 -10.41 0.94
CA LEU A 232 5.62 -11.06 0.96
C LEU A 232 4.55 -10.12 1.47
N GLY A 233 3.47 -9.93 0.72
CA GLY A 233 2.23 -9.36 1.24
C GLY A 233 1.09 -9.75 0.32
N LYS A 234 0.21 -8.83 -0.05
CA LYS A 234 -1.02 -9.17 -0.77
C LYS A 234 -0.79 -9.98 -2.05
N VAL A 235 -1.54 -11.06 -2.25
CA VAL A 235 -1.37 -11.97 -3.41
C VAL A 235 -1.54 -11.22 -4.71
N ALA A 236 -2.54 -10.32 -4.77
CA ALA A 236 -2.83 -9.52 -5.95
C ALA A 236 -1.59 -8.79 -6.52
N VAL A 237 -0.73 -8.28 -5.65
CA VAL A 237 0.37 -7.36 -6.01
C VAL A 237 1.77 -7.90 -5.73
N THR A 238 1.90 -9.17 -5.35
CA THR A 238 3.20 -9.78 -5.01
C THR A 238 3.57 -10.84 -6.05
N ARG A 239 4.78 -10.72 -6.61
CA ARG A 239 5.38 -11.63 -7.59
C ARG A 239 6.81 -12.00 -7.20
N GLN A 240 7.38 -12.99 -7.87
CA GLN A 240 8.79 -13.35 -7.74
C GLN A 240 9.68 -12.16 -8.14
N ASN A 241 10.83 -12.03 -7.51
CA ASN A 241 11.72 -10.90 -7.75
C ASN A 241 12.41 -11.05 -9.13
N PRO A 242 12.27 -10.08 -10.05
CA PRO A 242 12.86 -10.17 -11.38
C PRO A 242 14.39 -10.28 -11.35
N ALA A 243 15.07 -9.68 -10.37
CA ALA A 243 16.52 -9.77 -10.21
C ALA A 243 17.02 -11.18 -9.83
N LEU A 244 16.10 -12.08 -9.46
CA LEU A 244 16.39 -13.49 -9.17
C LEU A 244 16.06 -14.42 -10.33
N ARG A 245 15.49 -13.91 -11.43
CA ARG A 245 15.13 -14.74 -12.59
C ARG A 245 16.39 -15.28 -13.28
N ARG A 246 16.40 -16.58 -13.56
CA ARG A 246 17.43 -17.29 -14.33
C ARG A 246 17.05 -17.31 -15.83
N PRO A 247 18.03 -17.55 -16.74
CA PRO A 247 17.76 -17.63 -18.18
C PRO A 247 16.75 -18.73 -18.57
N ASP A 248 16.63 -19.78 -17.77
CA ASP A 248 15.67 -20.88 -17.97
C ASP A 248 14.24 -20.57 -17.48
N GLY A 249 14.01 -19.34 -16.99
CA GLY A 249 12.72 -18.90 -16.46
C GLY A 249 12.47 -19.27 -15.00
N THR A 250 13.35 -20.06 -14.36
CA THR A 250 13.28 -20.34 -12.92
C THR A 250 13.81 -19.16 -12.10
N TYR A 251 13.60 -19.18 -10.79
CA TYR A 251 14.11 -18.14 -9.90
C TYR A 251 15.12 -18.71 -8.91
N ARG A 252 16.14 -17.92 -8.62
CA ARG A 252 17.02 -18.11 -7.46
C ARG A 252 16.23 -17.83 -6.17
N PRO A 253 16.58 -18.47 -5.05
CA PRO A 253 15.97 -18.19 -3.76
C PRO A 253 16.29 -16.77 -3.26
N ALA A 254 15.47 -16.27 -2.33
CA ALA A 254 15.48 -14.90 -1.84
C ALA A 254 16.84 -14.44 -1.29
N TRP A 255 17.56 -15.32 -0.61
CA TRP A 255 18.86 -15.02 0.00
C TRP A 255 20.00 -14.87 -1.02
N GLU A 256 19.75 -15.16 -2.30
CA GLU A 256 20.72 -14.90 -3.39
C GLU A 256 20.53 -13.50 -4.01
N LEU A 257 19.61 -12.67 -3.49
CA LEU A 257 19.46 -11.28 -3.93
C LEU A 257 20.64 -10.45 -3.39
N VAL A 258 21.48 -9.96 -4.29
CA VAL A 258 22.70 -9.19 -3.95
C VAL A 258 22.36 -7.75 -3.57
N ASP A 259 21.51 -7.10 -4.36
CA ASP A 259 21.07 -5.74 -4.10
C ASP A 259 19.80 -5.73 -3.26
N GLY A 260 19.94 -5.45 -1.96
CA GLY A 260 18.84 -5.38 -1.03
C GLY A 260 17.83 -4.26 -1.34
N SER A 261 18.21 -3.22 -2.10
CA SER A 261 17.26 -2.16 -2.50
C SER A 261 16.15 -2.70 -3.42
N LEU A 262 16.43 -3.80 -4.13
CA LEU A 262 15.49 -4.48 -5.01
C LEU A 262 14.57 -5.46 -4.26
N GLU A 263 14.59 -5.53 -2.93
CA GLU A 263 13.75 -6.44 -2.14
C GLU A 263 12.26 -6.36 -2.52
N ARG A 264 11.77 -5.15 -2.84
CA ARG A 264 10.37 -4.93 -3.22
C ARG A 264 10.15 -4.89 -4.73
N ALA A 265 11.14 -5.23 -5.56
CA ALA A 265 11.01 -5.20 -7.02
C ALA A 265 9.93 -6.17 -7.55
N GLY A 266 9.60 -7.22 -6.80
CA GLY A 266 8.48 -8.11 -7.10
C GLY A 266 7.11 -7.58 -6.65
N ARG A 267 7.00 -6.33 -6.18
CA ARG A 267 5.73 -5.72 -5.75
C ARG A 267 5.21 -4.76 -6.82
N GLY A 268 3.97 -4.95 -7.24
CA GLY A 268 3.31 -4.15 -8.27
C GLY A 268 2.59 -5.00 -9.31
N ALA A 269 1.97 -4.33 -10.28
CA ALA A 269 1.35 -4.97 -11.44
C ALA A 269 2.39 -5.74 -12.30
N PRO A 270 1.97 -6.71 -13.14
CA PRO A 270 2.85 -7.69 -13.77
C PRO A 270 4.08 -7.09 -14.47
N LEU A 271 5.24 -7.68 -14.18
CA LEU A 271 6.56 -7.38 -14.77
C LEU A 271 6.73 -7.89 -16.22
N GLU A 272 5.64 -8.20 -16.94
CA GLU A 272 5.70 -8.48 -18.38
C GLU A 272 5.69 -7.20 -19.24
N ALA A 273 5.54 -6.01 -18.63
CA ALA A 273 5.56 -4.73 -19.34
C ALA A 273 6.93 -4.00 -19.33
N ALA A 274 8.02 -4.62 -18.85
CA ALA A 274 9.28 -3.91 -18.61
C ALA A 274 10.50 -4.39 -19.42
N ALA A 275 10.36 -5.43 -20.25
CA ALA A 275 11.44 -5.85 -21.14
C ALA A 275 10.88 -6.49 -22.41
N GLY A 276 10.66 -5.66 -23.42
CA GLY A 276 10.36 -6.12 -24.78
C GLY A 276 8.87 -6.10 -25.15
N ALA A 277 8.24 -4.93 -25.04
CA ALA A 277 7.16 -4.58 -25.95
C ALA A 277 7.07 -3.05 -26.01
N GLU A 278 7.39 -2.47 -27.16
CA GLU A 278 6.61 -1.33 -27.63
C GLU A 278 5.17 -1.84 -27.77
N ALA A 279 4.41 -1.78 -26.67
CA ALA A 279 3.00 -2.08 -26.64
C ALA A 279 2.26 -0.76 -26.57
N ASP A 280 1.36 -0.56 -27.54
CA ASP A 280 0.51 0.59 -27.78
C ASP A 280 0.05 1.29 -26.49
N ASP A 281 0.51 2.52 -26.28
CA ASP A 281 0.42 3.28 -25.01
C ASP A 281 -0.95 3.99 -24.82
N ASP A 282 -1.95 3.61 -25.63
CA ASP A 282 -3.26 4.28 -25.74
C ASP A 282 -4.47 3.42 -25.33
N ALA A 283 -4.26 2.18 -24.87
CA ALA A 283 -5.36 1.37 -24.37
C ALA A 283 -5.92 1.95 -23.06
N PRO A 284 -7.24 2.19 -22.96
CA PRO A 284 -7.81 2.88 -21.81
C PRO A 284 -7.65 2.06 -20.52
N LEU A 285 -7.18 2.73 -19.46
CA LEU A 285 -6.99 2.17 -18.13
C LEU A 285 -8.32 2.22 -17.35
N SER A 286 -8.70 1.09 -16.73
CA SER A 286 -9.85 1.06 -15.85
C SER A 286 -9.52 1.71 -14.51
N VAL A 287 -10.32 2.71 -14.10
CA VAL A 287 -10.09 3.50 -12.88
C VAL A 287 -11.41 3.59 -12.11
N SER A 288 -11.42 3.27 -10.82
CA SER A 288 -12.64 3.35 -9.99
C SER A 288 -12.61 4.52 -9.02
N THR A 289 -11.46 4.78 -8.42
CA THR A 289 -11.29 5.78 -7.36
C THR A 289 -10.18 6.77 -7.66
N ALA A 290 -10.41 8.03 -7.33
CA ALA A 290 -9.42 9.09 -7.45
C ALA A 290 -9.24 9.85 -6.13
N ALA A 291 -8.06 10.40 -5.94
CA ALA A 291 -7.78 11.43 -4.94
C ALA A 291 -7.02 12.59 -5.56
N MET A 292 -7.20 13.78 -4.98
CA MET A 292 -6.55 15.01 -5.43
C MET A 292 -5.79 15.68 -4.30
N LEU A 293 -4.53 16.05 -4.55
CA LEU A 293 -3.70 16.84 -3.66
C LEU A 293 -3.46 18.22 -4.27
N VAL A 294 -4.05 19.23 -3.67
CA VAL A 294 -3.90 20.63 -4.06
C VAL A 294 -2.78 21.24 -3.23
N VAL A 295 -1.77 21.81 -3.91
CA VAL A 295 -0.55 22.33 -3.29
C VAL A 295 -0.50 23.83 -3.54
N GLY A 296 -0.55 24.62 -2.46
CA GLY A 296 -0.49 26.07 -2.56
C GLY A 296 -0.83 26.77 -1.24
N ASP A 297 0.16 27.44 -0.66
CA ASP A 297 0.05 28.27 0.53
C ASP A 297 -1.02 29.37 0.41
N GLU A 298 -1.21 29.94 -0.79
CA GLU A 298 -2.17 30.99 -1.09
C GLU A 298 -3.63 30.53 -1.00
N LEU A 299 -3.87 29.22 -1.22
CA LEU A 299 -5.19 28.60 -1.08
C LEU A 299 -5.58 28.52 0.39
N LEU A 300 -4.66 28.03 1.24
CA LEU A 300 -4.87 27.95 2.70
C LEU A 300 -4.98 29.33 3.35
N LYS A 301 -4.34 30.35 2.76
CA LYS A 301 -4.47 31.76 3.18
C LYS A 301 -5.73 32.45 2.62
N GLY A 302 -6.55 31.76 1.82
CA GLY A 302 -7.77 32.27 1.21
C GLY A 302 -7.54 33.40 0.19
N LYS A 303 -6.33 33.53 -0.36
CA LYS A 303 -5.99 34.56 -1.36
C LYS A 303 -6.45 34.18 -2.76
N VAL A 304 -6.51 32.88 -3.02
CA VAL A 304 -6.95 32.31 -4.30
C VAL A 304 -8.07 31.32 -3.98
N LEU A 305 -9.13 31.38 -4.77
CA LEU A 305 -10.21 30.40 -4.71
C LEU A 305 -9.80 29.15 -5.49
N ASP A 306 -9.90 27.98 -4.88
CA ASP A 306 -9.67 26.72 -5.56
C ASP A 306 -10.83 26.40 -6.52
N THR A 307 -10.61 26.59 -7.81
CA THR A 307 -11.53 26.18 -8.87
C THR A 307 -11.18 24.82 -9.49
N ASN A 308 -9.96 24.33 -9.28
CA ASN A 308 -9.43 23.13 -9.92
C ASN A 308 -10.09 21.88 -9.34
N THR A 309 -10.28 21.84 -8.03
CA THR A 309 -11.01 20.74 -7.36
C THR A 309 -12.43 20.60 -7.90
N CYS A 310 -13.14 21.73 -8.07
CA CYS A 310 -14.50 21.73 -8.60
C CYS A 310 -14.56 21.17 -10.03
N PHE A 311 -13.63 21.61 -10.89
CA PHE A 311 -13.53 21.09 -12.25
C PHE A 311 -13.19 19.59 -12.28
N ALA A 312 -12.20 19.16 -11.48
CA ALA A 312 -11.78 17.77 -11.42
C ALA A 312 -12.91 16.85 -10.93
N ALA A 313 -13.64 17.24 -9.88
CA ALA A 313 -14.76 16.48 -9.35
C ALA A 313 -15.82 16.21 -10.43
N ARG A 314 -16.21 17.25 -11.19
CA ARG A 314 -17.21 17.15 -12.26
C ARG A 314 -16.75 16.24 -13.39
N LEU A 315 -15.55 16.48 -13.91
CA LEU A 315 -15.01 15.72 -15.03
C LEU A 315 -14.80 14.24 -14.66
N LEU A 316 -14.32 13.94 -13.45
CA LEU A 316 -14.17 12.56 -12.99
C LEU A 316 -15.53 11.86 -12.83
N GLN A 317 -16.55 12.56 -12.31
CA GLN A 317 -17.91 12.02 -12.20
C GLN A 317 -18.47 11.65 -13.59
N GLU A 318 -18.32 12.52 -14.60
CA GLU A 318 -18.73 12.25 -15.99
C GLU A 318 -18.02 11.05 -16.62
N LYS A 319 -16.78 10.80 -16.19
CA LYS A 319 -15.96 9.67 -16.60
C LYS A 319 -16.26 8.39 -15.80
N GLY A 320 -17.12 8.44 -14.79
CA GLY A 320 -17.44 7.30 -13.93
C GLY A 320 -16.34 6.96 -12.92
N ILE A 321 -15.56 7.97 -12.50
CA ILE A 321 -14.46 7.85 -11.54
C ILE A 321 -14.86 8.59 -10.25
N ASP A 322 -14.76 7.93 -9.11
CA ASP A 322 -15.18 8.48 -7.83
C ASP A 322 -14.04 9.26 -7.16
N LEU A 323 -14.15 10.59 -7.11
CA LEU A 323 -13.21 11.43 -6.38
C LEU A 323 -13.48 11.33 -4.87
N LYS A 324 -12.77 10.41 -4.21
CA LYS A 324 -12.98 10.04 -2.81
C LYS A 324 -12.34 10.96 -1.79
N ARG A 325 -11.28 11.68 -2.18
CA ARG A 325 -10.53 12.53 -1.25
C ARG A 325 -9.90 13.71 -1.97
N VAL A 326 -10.01 14.88 -1.35
CA VAL A 326 -9.27 16.09 -1.73
C VAL A 326 -8.57 16.61 -0.48
N LEU A 327 -7.27 16.91 -0.59
CA LEU A 327 -6.51 17.59 0.45
C LEU A 327 -5.86 18.85 -0.12
N VAL A 328 -5.90 19.94 0.65
CA VAL A 328 -5.17 21.18 0.35
C VAL A 328 -4.03 21.30 1.35
N VAL A 329 -2.80 21.40 0.86
CA VAL A 329 -1.59 21.40 1.70
C VAL A 329 -0.68 22.58 1.37
N THR A 330 0.18 22.92 2.33
CA THR A 330 1.25 23.91 2.17
C THR A 330 2.32 23.41 1.19
N ASP A 331 3.13 24.33 0.67
CA ASP A 331 4.30 24.06 -0.20
C ASP A 331 5.48 23.46 0.59
N THR A 332 5.20 22.44 1.42
CA THR A 332 6.17 21.77 2.28
C THR A 332 6.41 20.36 1.79
N LEU A 333 7.65 20.05 1.42
CA LEU A 333 8.03 18.80 0.79
C LEU A 333 7.58 17.58 1.59
N GLU A 334 7.81 17.58 2.90
CA GLU A 334 7.52 16.45 3.79
C GLU A 334 6.01 16.20 3.90
N VAL A 335 5.22 17.27 3.95
CA VAL A 335 3.76 17.21 3.99
C VAL A 335 3.22 16.64 2.68
N ILE A 336 3.63 17.22 1.55
CA ILE A 336 3.22 16.76 0.21
C ILE A 336 3.60 15.29 0.02
N ALA A 337 4.83 14.91 0.39
CA ALA A 337 5.32 13.54 0.22
C ALA A 337 4.57 12.54 1.11
N SER A 338 4.22 12.92 2.34
CA SER A 338 3.41 12.09 3.25
C SER A 338 2.03 11.80 2.67
N GLU A 339 1.32 12.85 2.25
CA GLU A 339 -0.04 12.72 1.71
C GLU A 339 -0.05 11.97 0.38
N LEU A 340 0.87 12.28 -0.54
CA LEU A 340 1.00 11.54 -1.80
C LEU A 340 1.30 10.07 -1.56
N ARG A 341 2.14 9.73 -0.57
CA ARG A 341 2.46 8.33 -0.26
C ARG A 341 1.24 7.57 0.24
N GLN A 342 0.36 8.22 0.99
CA GLN A 342 -0.90 7.60 1.39
C GLN A 342 -1.85 7.48 0.20
N MET A 343 -2.10 8.57 -0.54
CA MET A 343 -3.01 8.57 -1.68
C MET A 343 -2.60 7.57 -2.77
N HIS A 344 -1.31 7.46 -3.04
CA HIS A 344 -0.74 6.51 -4.00
C HIS A 344 -1.15 5.05 -3.71
N ARG A 345 -1.25 4.69 -2.43
CA ARG A 345 -1.62 3.34 -1.98
C ARG A 345 -3.13 3.10 -1.96
N ASP A 346 -3.89 4.14 -1.63
CA ASP A 346 -5.29 4.02 -1.26
C ASP A 346 -6.24 4.23 -2.47
N PHE A 347 -5.77 4.83 -3.57
CA PHE A 347 -6.61 5.20 -4.72
C PHE A 347 -6.00 4.74 -6.06
N ASP A 348 -6.85 4.50 -7.06
CA ASP A 348 -6.42 4.08 -8.40
C ASP A 348 -5.77 5.21 -9.21
N LEU A 349 -6.20 6.45 -8.96
CA LEU A 349 -5.72 7.67 -9.62
C LEU A 349 -5.42 8.76 -8.59
N VAL A 350 -4.24 9.36 -8.68
CA VAL A 350 -3.85 10.50 -7.82
C VAL A 350 -3.52 11.69 -8.71
N LEU A 351 -4.21 12.81 -8.50
CA LEU A 351 -4.00 14.06 -9.22
C LEU A 351 -3.34 15.07 -8.30
N THR A 352 -2.29 15.77 -8.74
CA THR A 352 -1.82 16.96 -8.04
C THR A 352 -2.33 18.22 -8.71
N SER A 353 -2.39 19.33 -8.00
CA SER A 353 -2.59 20.66 -8.59
C SER A 353 -1.68 21.66 -7.89
N GLY A 354 -0.65 22.15 -8.59
CA GLY A 354 0.29 23.14 -8.06
C GLY A 354 1.70 22.63 -7.74
N GLY A 355 2.62 23.56 -7.44
CA GLY A 355 4.01 23.31 -7.05
C GLY A 355 4.92 22.70 -8.13
N LEU A 356 4.63 22.95 -9.42
CA LEU A 356 5.39 22.44 -10.58
C LEU A 356 6.22 23.51 -11.31
N GLY A 357 6.20 24.76 -10.86
CA GLY A 357 6.96 25.83 -11.47
C GLY A 357 8.46 25.81 -11.13
N PRO A 358 9.18 26.87 -11.52
CA PRO A 358 10.61 27.00 -11.25
C PRO A 358 10.94 27.63 -9.89
N THR A 359 9.98 28.22 -9.16
CA THR A 359 10.29 29.01 -7.94
C THR A 359 10.65 28.11 -6.76
N HIS A 360 11.39 28.62 -5.78
CA HIS A 360 11.98 27.82 -4.70
C HIS A 360 11.00 26.95 -3.89
N ASP A 361 9.76 27.41 -3.78
CA ASP A 361 8.59 26.75 -3.17
C ASP A 361 7.94 25.67 -4.05
N ASP A 362 8.19 25.66 -5.37
CA ASP A 362 7.76 24.55 -6.22
C ASP A 362 8.57 23.28 -5.94
N VAL A 363 8.01 22.40 -5.10
CA VAL A 363 8.64 21.17 -4.61
C VAL A 363 7.84 19.90 -4.93
N THR A 364 6.70 19.98 -5.63
CA THR A 364 5.78 18.86 -5.84
C THR A 364 6.46 17.66 -6.51
N LEU A 365 7.26 17.85 -7.57
CA LEU A 365 7.94 16.72 -8.23
C LEU A 365 8.98 16.05 -7.32
N ARG A 366 9.68 16.83 -6.50
CA ARG A 366 10.62 16.28 -5.51
C ARG A 366 9.86 15.51 -4.43
N ALA A 367 8.70 16.02 -4.01
CA ALA A 367 7.83 15.33 -3.06
C ALA A 367 7.24 14.04 -3.64
N VAL A 368 6.89 14.00 -4.95
CA VAL A 368 6.49 12.77 -5.66
C VAL A 368 7.61 11.74 -5.61
N ALA A 369 8.86 12.12 -5.90
CA ALA A 369 10.00 11.21 -5.80
C ALA A 369 10.18 10.65 -4.38
N SER A 370 10.07 11.52 -3.37
CA SER A 370 10.12 11.13 -1.96
C SER A 370 8.96 10.22 -1.54
N ALA A 371 7.75 10.48 -2.03
CA ALA A 371 6.57 9.67 -1.75
C ALA A 371 6.74 8.24 -2.26
N LEU A 372 7.25 8.10 -3.49
CA LEU A 372 7.46 6.82 -4.16
C LEU A 372 8.77 6.12 -3.75
N GLY A 373 9.67 6.81 -3.03
CA GLY A 373 10.97 6.27 -2.65
C GLY A 373 11.90 6.05 -3.84
N VAL A 374 11.80 6.89 -4.87
CA VAL A 374 12.63 6.82 -6.09
C VAL A 374 13.65 7.96 -6.13
N ALA A 375 14.70 7.78 -6.94
CA ALA A 375 15.69 8.84 -7.17
C ALA A 375 15.04 10.10 -7.79
N PHE A 376 15.61 11.27 -7.52
CA PHE A 376 15.19 12.53 -8.13
C PHE A 376 16.38 13.07 -8.92
N GLU A 377 16.37 12.86 -10.23
CA GLU A 377 17.55 12.98 -11.10
C GLU A 377 17.27 13.80 -12.36
N PRO A 378 18.29 14.38 -12.98
CA PRO A 378 18.12 15.12 -14.23
C PRO A 378 17.65 14.22 -15.36
N SER A 379 16.67 14.68 -16.13
CA SER A 379 16.18 14.04 -17.35
C SER A 379 16.68 14.77 -18.58
N ASP A 380 17.51 14.09 -19.40
CA ASP A 380 17.99 14.63 -20.67
C ASP A 380 16.85 14.93 -21.65
N THR A 381 15.77 14.14 -21.61
CA THR A 381 14.58 14.36 -22.45
C THR A 381 13.87 15.64 -22.05
N MET A 382 13.66 15.87 -20.75
CA MET A 382 13.06 17.10 -20.26
C MET A 382 13.97 18.31 -20.52
N LYS A 383 15.28 18.16 -20.35
CA LYS A 383 16.27 19.20 -20.65
C LYS A 383 16.20 19.65 -22.11
N ARG A 384 16.22 18.71 -23.06
CA ARG A 384 16.07 19.02 -24.49
C ARG A 384 14.74 19.71 -24.81
N LEU A 385 13.66 19.30 -24.13
CA LEU A 385 12.36 19.93 -24.30
C LEU A 385 12.37 21.39 -23.82
N ILE A 386 12.93 21.65 -22.64
CA ILE A 386 13.07 23.00 -22.09
C ILE A 386 13.92 23.88 -23.02
N GLU A 387 15.08 23.38 -23.45
CA GLU A 387 15.98 24.09 -24.36
C GLU A 387 15.32 24.42 -25.70
N ARG A 388 14.53 23.49 -26.27
CA ARG A 388 13.77 23.73 -27.50
C ARG A 388 12.70 24.80 -27.32
N ARG A 389 12.01 24.81 -26.18
CA ARG A 389 10.86 25.68 -25.92
C ARG A 389 11.26 27.07 -25.45
N MET A 390 12.38 27.17 -24.76
CA MET A 390 12.91 28.41 -24.21
C MET A 390 14.10 28.91 -25.03
N SER A 391 14.23 28.50 -26.31
CA SER A 391 15.36 28.83 -27.18
C SER A 391 15.59 30.33 -27.35
N ASP A 392 14.54 31.14 -27.21
CA ASP A 392 14.57 32.60 -27.37
C ASP A 392 14.80 33.36 -26.05
N ALA A 393 14.85 32.65 -24.91
CA ALA A 393 15.09 33.20 -23.59
C ALA A 393 16.36 32.58 -22.96
N ALA A 394 17.28 33.41 -22.47
CA ALA A 394 18.40 32.91 -21.70
C ALA A 394 17.90 32.29 -20.38
N VAL A 395 17.69 30.97 -20.36
CA VAL A 395 17.34 30.24 -19.14
C VAL A 395 18.60 30.12 -18.29
N ASP A 396 18.53 30.64 -17.06
CA ASP A 396 19.59 30.46 -16.08
C ASP A 396 19.89 28.94 -15.88
N PRO A 397 21.17 28.52 -15.85
CA PRO A 397 21.54 27.11 -15.69
C PRO A 397 20.94 26.44 -14.45
N GLY A 398 20.75 27.17 -13.34
CA GLY A 398 20.11 26.65 -12.14
C GLY A 398 18.64 26.36 -12.34
N THR A 399 17.92 27.25 -13.03
CA THR A 399 16.52 27.06 -13.43
C THR A 399 16.36 25.86 -14.37
N LEU A 400 17.21 25.76 -15.40
CA LEU A 400 17.22 24.62 -16.33
C LEU A 400 17.49 23.30 -15.61
N HIS A 401 18.47 23.29 -14.70
CA HIS A 401 18.76 22.12 -13.89
C HIS A 401 17.53 21.72 -13.06
N LYS A 402 16.94 22.66 -12.31
CA LYS A 402 15.76 22.39 -11.48
C LYS A 402 14.59 21.84 -12.29
N MET A 403 14.23 22.47 -13.40
CA MET A 403 13.08 22.05 -14.23
C MET A 403 13.31 20.72 -14.95
N SER A 404 14.56 20.28 -15.12
CA SER A 404 14.88 18.98 -15.71
C SER A 404 14.96 17.85 -14.69
N MET A 405 14.92 18.13 -13.38
CA MET A 405 14.89 17.10 -12.34
C MET A 405 13.53 16.41 -12.30
N LEU A 406 13.51 15.08 -12.50
CA LEU A 406 12.30 14.26 -12.47
C LEU A 406 12.44 13.08 -11.49
N PRO A 407 11.32 12.58 -10.94
CA PRO A 407 11.31 11.30 -10.25
C PRO A 407 11.75 10.15 -11.16
N GLY A 408 12.48 9.18 -10.59
CA GLY A 408 12.86 7.95 -11.27
C GLY A 408 11.62 7.19 -11.77
N GLY A 409 11.62 6.83 -13.05
CA GLY A 409 10.48 6.17 -13.70
C GLY A 409 9.35 7.11 -14.16
N ALA A 410 9.55 8.43 -14.10
CA ALA A 410 8.58 9.39 -14.62
C ALA A 410 8.39 9.24 -16.14
N ARG A 411 7.13 9.21 -16.58
CA ARG A 411 6.72 9.23 -17.99
C ARG A 411 6.26 10.64 -18.38
N LEU A 412 6.68 11.08 -19.56
CA LEU A 412 6.27 12.36 -20.16
C LEU A 412 5.13 12.08 -21.14
N ARG A 413 3.88 12.29 -20.72
CA ARG A 413 2.70 12.12 -21.58
C ARG A 413 2.54 13.35 -22.48
N PRO A 414 2.51 13.20 -23.82
CA PRO A 414 2.28 14.30 -24.74
C PRO A 414 0.82 14.80 -24.63
N VAL A 415 0.60 16.06 -25.01
CA VAL A 415 -0.75 16.63 -25.15
C VAL A 415 -1.08 16.69 -26.65
N PRO A 416 -2.15 16.02 -27.15
CA PRO A 416 -2.41 15.82 -28.58
C PRO A 416 -2.44 17.09 -29.45
N ASP A 417 -2.91 18.22 -28.90
CA ASP A 417 -3.07 19.50 -29.62
C ASP A 417 -1.96 20.53 -29.30
N GLY A 418 -0.81 20.09 -28.79
CA GLY A 418 0.24 21.00 -28.35
C GLY A 418 1.63 20.43 -28.55
N ALA A 419 2.13 20.45 -29.79
CA ALA A 419 3.56 20.24 -30.06
C ALA A 419 4.45 21.19 -29.20
N ASP A 420 3.86 22.33 -28.82
CA ASP A 420 4.38 23.34 -27.91
C ASP A 420 3.60 23.43 -26.59
N ASP A 421 3.12 22.33 -25.98
CA ASP A 421 2.61 22.36 -24.59
C ASP A 421 3.48 21.50 -23.66
N TRP A 422 3.55 21.87 -22.37
CA TRP A 422 4.38 21.11 -21.42
C TRP A 422 3.77 19.72 -21.21
N PRO A 423 4.55 18.63 -21.20
CA PRO A 423 4.04 17.28 -21.02
C PRO A 423 3.36 17.13 -19.65
N ILE A 424 2.55 16.09 -19.53
CA ILE A 424 1.97 15.68 -18.25
C ILE A 424 2.90 14.63 -17.66
N LEU A 425 3.34 14.89 -16.43
CA LEU A 425 4.27 14.02 -15.72
C LEU A 425 3.48 12.94 -14.99
N GLN A 426 3.73 11.68 -15.35
CA GLN A 426 3.12 10.52 -14.71
C GLN A 426 4.18 9.73 -13.96
N CYS A 427 3.93 9.45 -12.68
CA CYS A 427 4.75 8.55 -11.87
C CYS A 427 3.84 7.50 -11.21
N GLY A 428 3.79 6.29 -11.75
CA GLY A 428 2.81 5.29 -11.34
C GLY A 428 1.37 5.76 -11.64
N ASN A 429 0.51 5.81 -10.62
CA ASN A 429 -0.84 6.37 -10.69
C ASN A 429 -0.91 7.87 -10.35
N ILE A 430 0.22 8.54 -10.11
CA ILE A 430 0.27 9.96 -9.78
C ILE A 430 0.46 10.77 -11.07
N PHE A 431 -0.46 11.68 -11.34
CA PHE A 431 -0.40 12.64 -12.44
C PHE A 431 -0.17 14.03 -11.88
N ALA A 432 0.99 14.60 -12.20
CA ALA A 432 1.37 15.93 -11.75
C ALA A 432 0.80 16.99 -12.69
N LEU A 433 -0.18 17.77 -12.21
CA LEU A 433 -0.82 18.84 -12.98
C LEU A 433 -0.52 20.23 -12.37
N PRO A 434 -0.43 21.27 -13.21
CA PRO A 434 -0.11 22.62 -12.76
C PRO A 434 -1.29 23.25 -11.99
N GLY A 435 -1.00 24.26 -11.15
CA GLY A 435 -2.03 24.96 -10.37
C GLY A 435 -2.85 25.97 -11.19
N VAL A 436 -2.34 26.44 -12.33
CA VAL A 436 -3.02 27.45 -13.16
C VAL A 436 -4.28 26.84 -13.80
N PRO A 437 -5.50 27.34 -13.52
CA PRO A 437 -6.75 26.66 -13.87
C PRO A 437 -6.88 26.29 -15.34
N LYS A 438 -6.65 27.23 -16.26
CA LYS A 438 -6.74 26.96 -17.71
C LYS A 438 -5.82 25.83 -18.18
N ILE A 439 -4.64 25.70 -17.59
CA ILE A 439 -3.67 24.67 -17.97
C ILE A 439 -4.04 23.34 -17.29
N PHE A 440 -4.48 23.39 -16.03
CA PHE A 440 -4.99 22.24 -15.30
C PHE A 440 -6.18 21.59 -16.03
N GLU A 441 -7.20 22.39 -16.38
CA GLU A 441 -8.40 21.94 -17.07
C GLU A 441 -8.07 21.25 -18.40
N LYS A 442 -7.25 21.89 -19.22
CA LYS A 442 -6.80 21.33 -20.51
C LYS A 442 -6.11 19.98 -20.31
N LYS A 443 -5.13 19.91 -19.39
CA LYS A 443 -4.33 18.71 -19.15
C LYS A 443 -5.15 17.58 -18.55
N LEU A 444 -6.03 17.88 -17.60
CA LEU A 444 -6.89 16.88 -16.97
C LEU A 444 -7.86 16.29 -17.99
N SER A 445 -8.50 17.12 -18.82
CA SER A 445 -9.38 16.66 -19.90
C SER A 445 -8.68 15.69 -20.84
N THR A 446 -7.43 16.00 -21.24
CA THR A 446 -6.62 15.10 -22.08
C THR A 446 -6.36 13.76 -21.40
N ILE A 447 -5.88 13.72 -20.15
CA ILE A 447 -5.58 12.43 -19.51
C ILE A 447 -6.82 11.59 -19.23
N CYS A 448 -7.96 12.24 -18.97
CA CYS A 448 -9.23 11.58 -18.74
C CYS A 448 -9.81 10.90 -19.99
N GLU A 449 -9.25 11.11 -21.18
CA GLU A 449 -9.59 10.32 -22.37
C GLU A 449 -9.02 8.90 -22.30
N HIS A 450 -7.91 8.70 -21.59
CA HIS A 450 -7.28 7.40 -21.41
C HIS A 450 -7.85 6.60 -20.23
N PHE A 451 -8.83 7.13 -19.50
CA PHE A 451 -9.46 6.43 -18.37
C PHE A 451 -10.87 5.97 -18.72
N VAL A 452 -11.17 4.70 -18.39
CA VAL A 452 -12.52 4.15 -18.39
C VAL A 452 -12.96 3.97 -16.95
N GLY A 453 -13.88 4.84 -16.50
CA GLY A 453 -14.45 4.73 -15.17
C GLY A 453 -15.29 3.48 -15.02
N THR A 454 -15.27 2.91 -13.81
CA THR A 454 -16.04 1.70 -13.49
C THR A 454 -17.45 1.99 -13.01
N LYS A 455 -17.75 3.25 -12.59
CA LYS A 455 -19.11 3.60 -12.20
C LYS A 455 -19.98 3.81 -13.44
N PRO A 456 -21.23 3.29 -13.44
CA PRO A 456 -22.22 3.70 -14.43
C PRO A 456 -22.37 5.22 -14.34
N ARG A 457 -22.42 5.89 -15.49
CA ARG A 457 -22.79 7.31 -15.53
C ARG A 457 -24.12 7.50 -14.79
N ALA A 458 -24.20 8.57 -14.02
CA ALA A 458 -25.40 8.95 -13.29
C ALA A 458 -26.19 9.99 -14.09
N ILE A 459 -27.50 9.92 -14.03
CA ILE A 459 -28.43 10.94 -14.52
C ILE A 459 -28.75 11.83 -13.33
N VAL A 460 -28.58 13.15 -13.50
CA VAL A 460 -28.89 14.12 -12.46
C VAL A 460 -29.98 15.06 -12.94
N ARG A 461 -31.11 15.07 -12.22
CA ARG A 461 -32.22 16.02 -12.42
C ARG A 461 -32.16 17.10 -11.35
N GLN A 462 -32.30 18.35 -11.76
CA GLN A 462 -32.24 19.50 -10.87
C GLN A 462 -33.57 20.27 -10.94
N LEU A 463 -34.24 20.41 -9.80
CA LEU A 463 -35.38 21.31 -9.61
C LEU A 463 -34.90 22.58 -8.93
N THR A 464 -35.17 23.72 -9.55
CA THR A 464 -34.97 25.04 -8.95
C THR A 464 -36.31 25.60 -8.51
N MET A 465 -36.39 26.07 -7.27
CA MET A 465 -37.66 26.36 -6.58
C MET A 465 -37.62 27.70 -5.84
N THR A 466 -38.77 28.34 -5.65
CA THR A 466 -38.90 29.62 -4.91
C THR A 466 -39.26 29.47 -3.42
N CYS A 467 -39.72 28.30 -3.00
CA CYS A 467 -40.08 28.00 -1.61
C CYS A 467 -38.85 27.53 -0.81
N GLY A 468 -38.92 27.67 0.51
CA GLY A 468 -37.81 27.36 1.42
C GLY A 468 -37.68 25.86 1.67
N GLU A 469 -36.55 25.44 2.24
CA GLU A 469 -36.28 24.03 2.57
C GLU A 469 -37.41 23.39 3.39
N LEU A 470 -37.91 24.09 4.42
CA LEU A 470 -38.97 23.57 5.30
C LEU A 470 -40.27 23.24 4.54
N ASP A 471 -40.56 23.95 3.45
CA ASP A 471 -41.76 23.73 2.65
C ASP A 471 -41.68 22.45 1.81
N VAL A 472 -40.47 21.95 1.55
CA VAL A 472 -40.22 20.79 0.69
C VAL A 472 -39.85 19.53 1.45
N VAL A 473 -39.46 19.61 2.73
CA VAL A 473 -39.02 18.46 3.56
C VAL A 473 -40.01 17.30 3.54
N SER A 474 -41.32 17.56 3.68
CA SER A 474 -42.32 16.48 3.72
C SER A 474 -42.42 15.72 2.39
N ALA A 475 -42.37 16.46 1.27
CA ALA A 475 -42.38 15.88 -0.07
C ALA A 475 -41.10 15.10 -0.34
N LEU A 476 -39.95 15.66 0.07
CA LEU A 476 -38.64 15.04 -0.08
C LEU A 476 -38.55 13.71 0.70
N ASN A 477 -38.98 13.71 1.96
CA ASN A 477 -38.96 12.51 2.80
C ASN A 477 -39.86 11.39 2.24
N SER A 478 -41.01 11.75 1.68
CA SER A 478 -41.89 10.78 1.01
C SER A 478 -41.21 10.18 -0.22
N ALA A 479 -40.63 11.03 -1.08
CA ALA A 479 -39.96 10.58 -2.29
C ALA A 479 -38.74 9.68 -1.98
N VAL A 480 -37.94 10.02 -0.96
CA VAL A 480 -36.80 9.19 -0.50
C VAL A 480 -37.27 7.83 -0.01
N ALA A 481 -38.40 7.76 0.70
CA ALA A 481 -38.94 6.49 1.20
C ALA A 481 -39.48 5.60 0.06
N THR A 482 -40.03 6.20 -1.00
CA THR A 482 -40.58 5.46 -2.15
C THR A 482 -39.50 5.03 -3.15
N HIS A 483 -38.46 5.85 -3.36
CA HIS A 483 -37.46 5.67 -4.41
C HIS A 483 -36.05 5.43 -3.83
N MET A 484 -35.85 4.27 -3.22
CA MET A 484 -34.58 3.91 -2.56
C MET A 484 -33.36 3.83 -3.50
N ASP A 485 -33.58 3.70 -4.81
CA ASP A 485 -32.52 3.62 -5.83
C ASP A 485 -32.11 5.00 -6.39
N VAL A 486 -32.69 6.09 -5.85
CA VAL A 486 -32.42 7.48 -6.25
C VAL A 486 -31.86 8.25 -5.05
N GLU A 487 -30.73 8.92 -5.24
CA GLU A 487 -30.14 9.82 -4.25
C GLU A 487 -30.77 11.22 -4.38
N PHE A 488 -31.16 11.82 -3.25
CA PHE A 488 -31.77 13.14 -3.20
C PHE A 488 -30.88 14.12 -2.43
N GLY A 489 -30.69 15.32 -2.98
CA GLY A 489 -29.97 16.43 -2.35
C GLY A 489 -30.85 17.68 -2.31
N CYS A 490 -30.78 18.46 -1.23
CA CYS A 490 -31.48 19.74 -1.09
C CYS A 490 -30.49 20.83 -0.67
N TYR A 491 -30.42 21.91 -1.45
CA TYR A 491 -29.48 23.01 -1.26
C TYR A 491 -30.26 24.33 -1.15
N PRO A 492 -30.49 24.85 0.07
CA PRO A 492 -31.14 26.13 0.27
C PRO A 492 -30.24 27.28 -0.19
N GLY A 493 -30.79 28.22 -0.95
CA GLY A 493 -30.12 29.45 -1.37
C GLY A 493 -30.90 30.70 -0.93
N GLU A 494 -30.24 31.86 -0.91
CA GLU A 494 -30.85 33.12 -0.43
C GLU A 494 -32.12 33.55 -1.18
N VAL A 495 -32.30 33.08 -2.42
CA VAL A 495 -33.46 33.43 -3.27
C VAL A 495 -34.18 32.19 -3.82
N LYS A 496 -33.50 31.05 -3.91
CA LYS A 496 -34.01 29.83 -4.53
C LYS A 496 -33.48 28.59 -3.82
N THR A 497 -34.35 27.61 -3.61
CA THR A 497 -33.96 26.27 -3.14
C THR A 497 -33.74 25.38 -4.35
N VAL A 498 -32.67 24.58 -4.33
CA VAL A 498 -32.36 23.63 -5.39
C VAL A 498 -32.47 22.21 -4.84
N VAL A 499 -33.24 21.36 -5.51
CA VAL A 499 -33.29 19.93 -5.22
C VAL A 499 -32.64 19.17 -6.38
N THR A 500 -31.71 18.27 -6.07
CA THR A 500 -31.09 17.37 -7.04
C THR A 500 -31.53 15.94 -6.80
N LEU A 501 -31.84 15.21 -7.87
CA LEU A 501 -32.07 13.77 -7.86
C LEU A 501 -30.97 13.15 -8.71
N GLU A 502 -30.30 12.12 -8.20
CA GLU A 502 -29.23 11.40 -8.89
C GLU A 502 -29.51 9.90 -8.89
N ALA A 503 -29.39 9.24 -10.04
CA ALA A 503 -29.54 7.80 -10.17
C ALA A 503 -28.65 7.25 -11.29
N PRO A 504 -28.26 5.96 -11.27
CA PRO A 504 -27.54 5.33 -12.38
C PRO A 504 -28.34 5.44 -13.70
N ILE A 505 -27.67 5.52 -14.86
CA ILE A 505 -28.35 5.57 -16.18
C ILE A 505 -29.37 4.42 -16.36
N SER A 506 -29.09 3.25 -15.81
CA SER A 506 -29.99 2.09 -15.85
C SER A 506 -31.33 2.33 -15.16
N ALA A 507 -31.43 3.35 -14.31
CA ALA A 507 -32.60 3.70 -13.50
C ALA A 507 -33.35 4.94 -14.02
N LEU A 508 -33.26 5.23 -15.33
CA LEU A 508 -33.93 6.39 -15.95
C LEU A 508 -35.44 6.42 -15.68
N ALA A 509 -36.13 5.28 -15.72
CA ALA A 509 -37.57 5.25 -15.46
C ALA A 509 -37.90 5.61 -14.00
N GLN A 510 -37.03 5.23 -13.07
CA GLN A 510 -37.17 5.46 -11.64
C GLN A 510 -36.92 6.93 -11.30
N ILE A 511 -35.87 7.56 -11.85
CA ILE A 511 -35.60 8.99 -11.61
C ILE A 511 -36.72 9.89 -12.18
N GLU A 512 -37.30 9.54 -13.33
CA GLU A 512 -38.44 10.27 -13.90
C GLU A 512 -39.72 10.08 -13.06
N SER A 513 -39.94 8.88 -12.52
CA SER A 513 -41.03 8.60 -11.58
C SER A 513 -40.88 9.40 -10.28
N ALA A 514 -39.67 9.40 -9.71
CA ALA A 514 -39.33 10.16 -8.50
C ALA A 514 -39.50 11.66 -8.69
N LEU A 515 -39.05 12.18 -9.84
CA LEU A 515 -39.22 13.58 -10.22
C LEU A 515 -40.71 13.94 -10.33
N ALA A 516 -41.51 13.10 -11.00
CA ALA A 516 -42.95 13.35 -11.16
C ALA A 516 -43.70 13.33 -9.81
N GLU A 517 -43.41 12.37 -8.93
CA GLU A 517 -43.97 12.31 -7.58
C GLU A 517 -43.58 13.53 -6.75
N LEU A 518 -42.30 13.92 -6.80
CA LEU A 518 -41.82 15.09 -6.08
C LEU A 518 -42.53 16.35 -6.58
N VAL A 519 -42.56 16.60 -7.90
CA VAL A 519 -43.26 17.76 -8.47
C VAL A 519 -44.74 17.78 -8.09
N ALA A 520 -45.42 16.63 -8.05
CA ALA A 520 -46.84 16.55 -7.71
C ALA A 520 -47.15 16.83 -6.23
N THR A 521 -46.17 16.65 -5.34
CA THR A 521 -46.33 16.82 -3.89
C THR A 521 -45.82 18.18 -3.38
N LEU A 522 -45.12 18.93 -4.23
CA LEU A 522 -44.62 20.26 -3.92
C LEU A 522 -45.71 21.34 -3.96
N PRO A 523 -45.55 22.45 -3.21
CA PRO A 523 -46.49 23.57 -3.26
C PRO A 523 -46.67 24.12 -4.68
N GLU A 524 -47.92 24.42 -5.05
CA GLU A 524 -48.28 24.86 -6.39
C GLU A 524 -47.54 26.16 -6.77
N GLY A 525 -46.95 26.18 -7.98
CA GLY A 525 -46.20 27.32 -8.49
C GLY A 525 -44.79 27.52 -7.90
N CYS A 526 -44.33 26.62 -7.02
CA CYS A 526 -43.00 26.73 -6.42
C CYS A 526 -41.85 26.31 -7.37
N VAL A 527 -42.08 25.40 -8.31
CA VAL A 527 -41.06 24.93 -9.25
C VAL A 527 -40.84 25.95 -10.37
N VAL A 528 -39.61 26.45 -10.50
CA VAL A 528 -39.21 27.50 -11.46
C VAL A 528 -38.55 26.92 -12.70
N LYS A 529 -37.69 25.91 -12.53
CA LYS A 529 -36.96 25.24 -13.62
C LYS A 529 -36.72 23.79 -13.24
N VAL A 530 -36.89 22.90 -14.20
CA VAL A 530 -36.39 21.51 -14.15
C VAL A 530 -35.35 21.39 -15.25
N SER A 531 -34.15 20.90 -14.93
CA SER A 531 -33.07 20.69 -15.90
C SER A 531 -32.25 19.45 -15.60
N GLU A 532 -31.54 18.95 -16.61
CA GLU A 532 -30.51 17.93 -16.46
C GLU A 532 -29.14 18.61 -16.29
N GLN A 533 -28.39 18.21 -15.25
CA GLN A 533 -27.21 18.96 -14.81
C GLN A 533 -26.00 18.84 -15.78
N PHE A 534 -25.99 17.81 -16.65
CA PHE A 534 -24.90 17.56 -17.60
C PHE A 534 -25.14 18.13 -19.01
N GLU A 535 -26.37 18.51 -19.39
CA GLU A 535 -26.66 19.09 -20.72
C GLU A 535 -25.97 20.46 -20.92
N GLU A 536 -25.95 21.34 -19.90
CA GLU A 536 -25.31 22.67 -20.00
C GLU A 536 -23.77 22.59 -20.06
N PHE A 537 -23.17 21.50 -19.56
CA PHE A 537 -21.73 21.29 -19.60
C PHE A 537 -21.28 20.66 -20.91
N ASP A 538 -22.01 19.66 -21.43
CA ASP A 538 -21.80 19.11 -22.77
C ASP A 538 -21.94 20.21 -23.84
N GLU A 539 -22.89 21.15 -23.71
CA GLU A 539 -22.97 22.30 -24.61
C GLU A 539 -21.76 23.25 -24.52
N ARG A 540 -21.17 23.43 -23.33
CA ARG A 540 -19.97 24.27 -23.13
C ARG A 540 -18.69 23.58 -23.61
N LEU A 541 -18.53 22.29 -23.35
CA LEU A 541 -17.45 21.46 -23.88
C LEU A 541 -17.54 21.34 -25.41
N MET A 542 -18.75 21.13 -25.95
CA MET A 542 -19.02 21.16 -27.39
C MET A 542 -18.74 22.54 -27.98
N LYS A 543 -19.09 23.64 -27.31
CA LYS A 543 -18.72 25.01 -27.77
C LYS A 543 -17.22 25.26 -27.75
N MET A 544 -16.48 24.69 -26.78
CA MET A 544 -15.02 24.75 -26.71
C MET A 544 -14.36 23.86 -27.77
N ALA A 545 -14.97 22.72 -28.11
CA ALA A 545 -14.54 21.84 -29.20
C ALA A 545 -14.91 22.40 -30.59
N SER A 546 -16.01 23.16 -30.71
CA SER A 546 -16.50 23.77 -31.95
C SER A 546 -15.87 25.12 -32.26
N THR A 547 -15.02 25.67 -31.38
CA THR A 547 -14.16 26.83 -31.70
C THR A 547 -12.91 26.42 -32.49
N ARG A 548 -12.82 25.16 -32.93
CA ARG A 548 -11.72 24.60 -33.74
C ARG A 548 -11.74 24.98 -35.23
N ASP A 549 -12.69 25.78 -35.70
CA ASP A 549 -12.72 26.28 -37.09
C ASP A 549 -12.88 27.82 -37.15
N VAL A 550 -11.82 28.57 -36.82
CA VAL A 550 -11.47 29.88 -37.45
C VAL A 550 -9.97 30.09 -37.41
#